data_AF-S4PAM7-F1
#
_entry.id   AF-S4PAM7-F1
#
_cell.length_a   1.000
_cell.length_b   1.000
_cell.length_c   1.000
_cell.angle_alpha   90.00
_cell.angle_beta   90.00
_cell.angle_gamma   90.00
#
_symmetry.space_group_name_H-M   'P 1'
#
loop_
_entity.id
_entity.type
_entity.pdbx_description
1 polymer ?
#
loop_
_entity_poly.entity_id
_entity_poly.type
_entity_poly.pdbx_seq_one_letter_code
_entity_poly.pdbx_strand_id
1 'polypeptide(L)'
;MQKLQDSSDYFSDKQMMYRNPLLYEQLVGQYLTDDEKIERDGVDNENLTFLSMILETVDRNEMRETKNKQMLIEDASSATEALPDAQDVEGGSCGKEKKWGDFDIPDTKPNYMPEPQKQSMINSNERNLLREEFLQEMYSSFIEGRDLDFDYNSVDNNEEYDDLQQISQDAEDKYFDSEDAETLEEHMQHVQEYG
;
A
#
# COMPACT_ATOMS: atom_id res chain seq x y z
N MET A 1 2.89 -13.87 -5.64
CA MET A 1 1.82 -13.09 -4.97
C MET A 1 1.00 -13.89 -3.96
N GLN A 2 0.36 -15.01 -4.34
CA GLN A 2 -0.49 -15.82 -3.42
C GLN A 2 0.24 -16.21 -2.12
N LYS A 3 1.51 -16.65 -2.21
CA LYS A 3 2.31 -16.94 -1.02
C LYS A 3 2.44 -15.74 -0.06
N LEU A 4 2.48 -14.51 -0.57
CA LEU A 4 2.59 -13.29 0.25
C LEU A 4 1.26 -12.94 0.92
N GLN A 5 0.12 -13.26 0.29
CA GLN A 5 -1.21 -13.11 0.91
C GLN A 5 -1.40 -14.08 2.08
N ASP A 6 -0.88 -15.31 1.97
CA ASP A 6 -1.08 -16.33 3.02
C ASP A 6 -0.04 -16.26 4.15
N SER A 7 1.17 -15.77 3.86
CA SER A 7 2.29 -15.81 4.82
C SER A 7 2.57 -14.50 5.54
N SER A 8 2.09 -13.36 5.02
CA SER A 8 2.44 -12.04 5.51
C SER A 8 1.21 -11.19 5.81
N ASP A 9 1.34 -10.34 6.83
CA ASP A 9 0.33 -9.34 7.20
C ASP A 9 0.28 -8.16 6.21
N TYR A 10 1.06 -8.21 5.13
CA TYR A 10 1.17 -7.14 4.14
C TYR A 10 -0.17 -6.73 3.50
N PHE A 11 -1.04 -7.71 3.27
CA PHE A 11 -2.40 -7.51 2.73
C PHE A 11 -3.48 -7.54 3.82
N SER A 12 -3.10 -7.42 5.09
CA SER A 12 -4.07 -7.21 6.17
C SER A 12 -4.71 -5.83 6.04
N ASP A 13 -6.00 -5.73 6.34
CA ASP A 13 -6.76 -4.46 6.36
C ASP A 13 -6.00 -3.35 7.08
N LYS A 14 -5.40 -3.67 8.23
CA LYS A 14 -4.65 -2.70 9.05
C LYS A 14 -3.42 -2.19 8.30
N GLN A 15 -2.66 -3.07 7.65
CA GLN A 15 -1.46 -2.69 6.91
C GLN A 15 -1.81 -1.89 5.66
N MET A 16 -2.85 -2.28 4.92
CA MET A 16 -3.29 -1.56 3.73
C MET A 16 -3.78 -0.14 4.08
N MET A 17 -4.47 0.01 5.22
CA MET A 17 -4.87 1.30 5.77
C MET A 17 -3.66 2.19 6.11
N TYR A 18 -2.61 1.65 6.72
CA TYR A 18 -1.39 2.43 7.04
C TYR A 18 -0.71 2.99 5.80
N ARG A 19 -0.70 2.21 4.72
CA ARG A 19 0.03 2.55 3.50
C ARG A 19 -0.66 3.61 2.68
N ASN A 20 -2.00 3.55 2.60
CA ASN A 20 -2.76 4.54 1.87
C ASN A 20 -4.01 4.99 2.67
N PRO A 21 -3.81 5.85 3.69
CA PRO A 21 -4.88 6.19 4.62
C PRO A 21 -5.96 7.10 4.03
N LEU A 22 -5.64 7.93 3.02
CA LEU A 22 -6.66 8.72 2.33
C LEU A 22 -7.60 7.82 1.52
N LEU A 23 -7.03 6.92 0.71
CA LEU A 23 -7.80 5.98 -0.11
C LEU A 23 -8.70 5.09 0.76
N TYR A 24 -8.17 4.61 1.89
CA TYR A 24 -8.96 3.85 2.85
C TYR A 24 -10.13 4.66 3.39
N GLU A 25 -9.92 5.93 3.77
CA GLU A 25 -11.02 6.78 4.24
C GLU A 25 -12.10 6.95 3.16
N GLN A 26 -11.68 7.19 1.91
CA GLN A 26 -12.56 7.45 0.77
C GLN A 26 -13.47 6.25 0.45
N LEU A 27 -12.92 5.05 0.42
CA LEU A 27 -13.66 3.84 0.00
C LEU A 27 -14.25 3.06 1.16
N VAL A 28 -13.62 3.07 2.33
CA VAL A 28 -14.00 2.20 3.46
C VAL A 28 -14.38 3.04 4.69
N GLY A 29 -13.49 3.91 5.16
CA GLY A 29 -13.61 4.62 6.45
C GLY A 29 -14.86 5.48 6.61
N GLN A 30 -15.33 6.14 5.55
CA GLN A 30 -16.55 6.97 5.58
C GLN A 30 -17.83 6.15 5.82
N TYR A 31 -17.82 4.86 5.51
CA TYR A 31 -19.00 3.98 5.55
C TYR A 31 -18.98 3.00 6.72
N LEU A 32 -17.94 3.03 7.56
CA LEU A 32 -17.93 2.31 8.83
C LEU A 32 -18.69 3.10 9.90
N THR A 33 -19.51 2.37 10.67
CA THR A 33 -20.14 2.91 11.88
C THR A 33 -19.10 3.18 12.97
N ASP A 34 -19.46 4.03 13.94
CA ASP A 34 -18.56 4.36 15.06
C ASP A 34 -18.22 3.11 15.88
N ASP A 35 -19.17 2.20 16.07
CA ASP A 35 -18.95 0.93 16.78
C ASP A 35 -17.93 0.04 16.03
N GLU A 36 -18.04 -0.06 14.70
CA GLU A 36 -17.08 -0.82 13.88
C GLU A 36 -15.68 -0.19 13.86
N LYS A 37 -15.61 1.15 13.92
CA LYS A 37 -14.32 1.86 14.06
C LYS A 37 -13.69 1.57 15.42
N ILE A 38 -14.50 1.54 16.48
CA ILE A 38 -14.03 1.19 17.84
C ILE A 38 -13.60 -0.26 17.90
N GLU A 39 -14.28 -1.19 17.21
CA GLU A 39 -13.87 -2.59 17.17
C GLU A 39 -12.56 -2.77 16.40
N ARG A 40 -12.39 -2.06 15.29
CA ARG A 40 -11.16 -2.06 14.49
C ARG A 40 -9.97 -1.45 15.23
N ASP A 41 -10.18 -0.30 15.87
CA ASP A 41 -9.15 0.48 16.56
C ASP A 41 -9.02 0.12 18.05
N GLY A 42 -9.89 -0.77 18.51
CA GLY A 42 -10.00 -1.22 19.87
C GLY A 42 -8.80 -2.09 20.20
N VAL A 43 -8.01 -1.65 21.17
CA VAL A 43 -6.92 -2.48 21.69
C VAL A 43 -7.41 -3.16 22.97
N ASP A 44 -7.03 -4.42 23.15
CA ASP A 44 -7.37 -5.20 24.34
C ASP A 44 -6.83 -4.51 25.61
N ASN A 45 -7.72 -3.83 26.32
CA ASN A 45 -7.40 -3.01 27.50
C ASN A 45 -6.79 -3.82 28.66
N GLU A 46 -6.75 -5.14 28.57
CA GLU A 46 -6.25 -6.03 29.63
C GLU A 46 -4.73 -6.27 29.54
N ASN A 47 -4.10 -6.03 28.38
CA ASN A 47 -2.67 -6.32 28.13
C ASN A 47 -1.86 -5.12 27.62
N LEU A 48 -2.44 -3.92 27.60
CA LEU A 48 -1.80 -2.70 27.09
C LEU A 48 -0.70 -2.18 28.04
N THR A 49 0.55 -2.33 27.63
CA THR A 49 1.65 -1.58 28.25
C THR A 49 1.59 -0.13 27.80
N PHE A 50 1.97 0.81 28.66
CA PHE A 50 2.04 2.24 28.31
C PHE A 50 2.80 2.53 27.01
N LEU A 51 3.88 1.76 26.73
CA LEU A 51 4.61 1.84 25.47
C LEU A 51 3.73 1.50 24.26
N SER A 52 2.86 0.49 24.36
CA SER A 52 1.94 0.13 23.27
C SER A 52 0.91 1.24 23.02
N MET A 53 0.43 1.89 24.09
CA MET A 53 -0.44 3.06 23.94
C MET A 53 0.28 4.21 23.25
N ILE A 54 1.54 4.50 23.62
CA ILE A 54 2.33 5.55 22.95
C ILE A 54 2.57 5.22 21.48
N LEU A 55 3.03 3.99 21.17
CA LEU A 55 3.27 3.57 19.80
C LEU A 55 2.01 3.71 18.95
N GLU A 56 0.85 3.25 19.45
CA GLU A 56 -0.43 3.42 18.77
C GLU A 56 -0.80 4.90 18.54
N THR A 57 -0.51 5.79 19.49
CA THR A 57 -0.75 7.24 19.28
C THR A 57 0.18 7.85 18.24
N VAL A 58 1.43 7.38 18.16
CA VAL A 58 2.40 7.82 17.15
C VAL A 58 1.94 7.36 15.78
N ASP A 59 1.61 6.07 15.64
CA ASP A 59 1.15 5.47 14.39
C ASP A 59 -0.12 6.16 13.86
N ARG A 60 -1.09 6.44 14.75
CA ARG A 60 -2.31 7.21 14.40
C ARG A 60 -1.99 8.64 13.96
N ASN A 61 -1.02 9.28 14.60
CA ASN A 61 -0.64 10.64 14.24
C ASN A 61 0.05 10.67 12.87
N GLU A 62 0.95 9.73 12.60
CA GLU A 62 1.61 9.55 11.30
C GLU A 62 0.58 9.31 10.20
N MET A 63 -0.35 8.37 10.40
CA MET A 63 -1.44 8.09 9.46
C MET A 63 -2.29 9.33 9.16
N ARG A 64 -2.57 10.14 10.18
CA ARG A 64 -3.31 11.39 10.00
C ARG A 64 -2.50 12.43 9.22
N GLU A 65 -1.21 12.53 9.46
CA GLU A 65 -0.32 13.44 8.75
C GLU A 65 -0.19 13.05 7.27
N THR A 66 0.03 11.77 6.98
CA THR A 66 0.12 11.25 5.60
C THR A 66 -1.19 11.44 4.86
N LYS A 67 -2.33 11.14 5.48
CA LYS A 67 -3.67 11.42 4.92
C LYS A 67 -3.85 12.90 4.58
N ASN A 68 -3.49 13.81 5.49
CA ASN A 68 -3.58 15.25 5.25
C ASN A 68 -2.69 15.70 4.07
N LYS A 69 -1.47 15.15 3.97
CA LYS A 69 -0.57 15.43 2.84
C LYS A 69 -1.16 14.94 1.53
N GLN A 70 -1.69 13.71 1.48
CA GLN A 70 -2.33 13.13 0.30
C GLN A 70 -3.54 13.98 -0.15
N MET A 71 -4.38 14.41 0.79
CA MET A 71 -5.55 15.26 0.51
C MET A 71 -5.14 16.60 -0.10
N LEU A 72 -4.10 17.24 0.47
CA LEU A 72 -3.59 18.51 -0.07
C LEU A 72 -3.04 18.36 -1.49
N ILE A 73 -2.43 17.21 -1.80
CA ILE A 73 -1.93 16.90 -3.16
C ILE A 73 -3.08 16.68 -4.13
N GLU A 74 -4.12 15.93 -3.74
CA GLU A 74 -5.32 15.69 -4.56
C GLU A 74 -6.06 17.00 -4.86
N ASP A 75 -6.27 17.84 -3.83
CA ASP A 75 -6.87 19.16 -3.97
C ASP A 75 -6.02 20.07 -4.85
N ALA A 76 -4.70 20.08 -4.69
CA ALA A 76 -3.80 20.88 -5.52
C ALA A 76 -3.77 20.38 -6.99
N SER A 77 -3.82 19.07 -7.20
CA SER A 77 -3.89 18.47 -8.54
C SER A 77 -5.25 18.72 -9.20
N SER A 78 -6.32 18.82 -8.42
CA SER A 78 -7.65 19.25 -8.87
C SER A 78 -7.70 20.76 -9.14
N ALA A 79 -6.91 21.54 -8.39
CA ALA A 79 -6.87 22.99 -8.42
C ALA A 79 -5.76 23.60 -9.31
N THR A 80 -5.25 22.90 -10.32
CA THR A 80 -4.25 23.43 -11.29
C THR A 80 -4.73 24.63 -12.13
N GLU A 81 -5.83 25.29 -11.75
CA GLU A 81 -6.32 26.58 -12.30
C GLU A 81 -6.30 27.73 -11.27
N ALA A 82 -5.66 27.58 -10.10
CA ALA A 82 -5.59 28.68 -9.13
C ALA A 82 -4.24 28.73 -8.40
N LEU A 83 -3.31 29.49 -8.98
CA LEU A 83 -2.11 29.97 -8.28
C LEU A 83 -2.54 30.83 -7.07
N PRO A 84 -2.12 30.52 -5.82
CA PRO A 84 -2.17 31.49 -4.75
C PRO A 84 -0.85 32.28 -4.71
N ASP A 85 -1.01 33.59 -4.89
CA ASP A 85 -0.04 34.65 -4.65
C ASP A 85 0.62 34.49 -3.26
N ALA A 86 1.93 34.24 -3.26
CA ALA A 86 2.73 34.10 -2.06
C ALA A 86 2.92 35.48 -1.39
N GLN A 87 2.07 35.81 -0.42
CA GLN A 87 2.35 36.92 0.50
C GLN A 87 3.26 36.46 1.63
N ASP A 88 4.50 36.89 1.48
CA ASP A 88 5.57 36.99 2.47
C ASP A 88 5.04 37.54 3.81
N VAL A 89 5.11 36.72 4.87
CA VAL A 89 4.82 37.15 6.25
C VAL A 89 6.14 37.29 6.99
N GLU A 90 6.52 38.55 7.18
CA GLU A 90 7.76 38.99 7.79
C GLU A 90 8.07 38.32 9.15
N GLY A 91 9.32 37.86 9.26
CA GLY A 91 9.90 37.29 10.45
C GLY A 91 10.07 38.30 11.58
N GLY A 92 9.27 38.14 12.63
CA GLY A 92 9.51 38.73 13.95
C GLY A 92 10.48 37.88 14.77
N SER A 93 11.75 38.24 14.79
CA SER A 93 12.73 37.70 15.73
C SER A 93 12.47 38.22 17.15
N CYS A 94 12.30 37.33 18.13
CA CYS A 94 12.50 37.66 19.53
C CYS A 94 13.34 36.58 20.21
N GLY A 95 14.57 36.95 20.58
CA GLY A 95 15.52 36.08 21.26
C GLY A 95 15.12 35.86 22.72
N LYS A 96 14.79 34.61 23.06
CA LYS A 96 14.84 34.08 24.42
C LYS A 96 15.45 32.69 24.34
N GLU A 97 16.33 32.38 25.30
CA GLU A 97 17.03 31.10 25.38
C GLU A 97 16.03 29.95 25.54
N LYS A 98 15.78 29.23 24.45
CA LYS A 98 14.88 28.07 24.41
C LYS A 98 15.50 26.94 25.23
N LYS A 99 14.98 26.73 26.45
CA LYS A 99 15.26 25.53 27.25
C LYS A 99 14.49 24.35 26.67
N TRP A 100 15.04 23.14 26.83
CA TRP A 100 14.35 21.89 26.48
C TRP A 100 12.92 21.91 27.08
N GLY A 101 11.90 21.87 26.22
CA GLY A 101 10.48 21.95 26.60
C GLY A 101 9.76 23.28 26.26
N ASP A 102 10.46 24.29 25.74
CA ASP A 102 9.88 25.56 25.28
C ASP A 102 9.47 25.47 23.80
N PHE A 103 8.38 24.74 23.52
CA PHE A 103 7.78 24.69 22.19
C PHE A 103 6.83 25.89 22.02
N ASP A 104 7.26 26.90 21.25
CA ASP A 104 6.41 28.05 20.79
C ASP A 104 5.20 27.61 19.94
N ILE A 105 5.13 26.32 19.61
CA ILE A 105 4.07 25.72 18.83
C ILE A 105 3.17 25.02 19.84
N PRO A 106 1.89 25.43 20.01
CA PRO A 106 0.99 24.71 20.88
C PRO A 106 0.86 23.28 20.34
N ASP A 107 1.46 22.33 21.04
CA ASP A 107 1.19 20.92 20.82
C ASP A 107 -0.33 20.73 20.84
N THR A 108 -0.86 20.18 19.77
CA THR A 108 -2.22 19.61 19.72
C THR A 108 -3.38 20.62 19.65
N LYS A 109 -3.38 21.50 18.65
CA LYS A 109 -4.65 21.79 17.96
C LYS A 109 -4.55 21.21 16.56
N PRO A 110 -5.26 20.12 16.22
CA PRO A 110 -5.38 19.72 14.82
C PRO A 110 -5.98 20.93 14.08
N ASN A 111 -5.25 21.47 13.10
CA ASN A 111 -5.77 22.51 12.19
C ASN A 111 -6.87 21.95 11.26
N TYR A 112 -7.22 20.67 11.42
CA TYR A 112 -8.23 19.97 10.67
C TYR A 112 -9.46 19.79 11.55
N MET A 113 -10.53 20.55 11.24
CA MET A 113 -11.86 20.15 11.66
C MET A 113 -12.27 18.98 10.76
N PRO A 114 -12.54 17.78 11.32
CA PRO A 114 -13.05 16.69 10.50
C PRO A 114 -14.34 17.16 9.84
N GLU A 115 -14.42 17.03 8.51
CA GLU A 115 -15.69 17.26 7.83
C GLU A 115 -16.76 16.37 8.48
N PRO A 116 -17.98 16.89 8.70
CA PRO A 116 -19.06 16.07 9.24
C PRO A 116 -19.24 14.87 8.32
N GLN A 117 -19.01 13.68 8.87
CA GLN A 117 -19.12 12.43 8.14
C GLN A 117 -20.49 12.39 7.46
N LYS A 118 -20.50 12.42 6.13
CA LYS A 118 -21.70 12.14 5.36
C LYS A 118 -21.95 10.66 5.56
N GLN A 119 -22.78 10.32 6.55
CA GLN A 119 -23.38 9.00 6.67
C GLN A 119 -24.32 8.81 5.47
N SER A 120 -23.75 8.64 4.28
CA SER A 120 -24.46 8.11 3.13
C SER A 120 -24.84 6.70 3.52
N MET A 121 -26.13 6.45 3.68
CA MET A 121 -26.68 5.12 3.98
C MET A 121 -26.44 4.22 2.77
N ILE A 122 -25.23 3.70 2.66
CA ILE A 122 -24.80 2.75 1.65
C ILE A 122 -25.31 1.36 2.03
N ASN A 123 -25.75 0.59 1.04
CA ASN A 123 -26.19 -0.80 1.25
C ASN A 123 -24.98 -1.70 1.55
N SER A 124 -25.16 -2.78 2.31
CA SER A 124 -24.12 -3.79 2.58
C SER A 124 -23.41 -4.27 1.31
N ASN A 125 -24.14 -4.44 0.21
CA ASN A 125 -23.54 -4.85 -1.07
C ASN A 125 -22.61 -3.77 -1.66
N GLU A 126 -22.99 -2.51 -1.56
CA GLU A 126 -22.19 -1.39 -2.08
C GLU A 126 -20.98 -1.13 -1.18
N ARG A 127 -21.12 -1.31 0.14
CA ARG A 127 -19.98 -1.31 1.07
C ARG A 127 -18.98 -2.43 0.74
N ASN A 128 -19.46 -3.62 0.41
CA ASN A 128 -18.58 -4.71 -0.01
C ASN A 128 -17.88 -4.39 -1.33
N LEU A 129 -18.60 -3.82 -2.29
CA LEU A 129 -18.01 -3.39 -3.57
C LEU A 129 -16.90 -2.36 -3.36
N LEU A 130 -17.14 -1.33 -2.55
CA LEU A 130 -16.13 -0.30 -2.23
C LEU A 130 -14.90 -0.89 -1.52
N ARG A 131 -15.13 -1.87 -0.64
CA ARG A 131 -14.05 -2.61 0.01
C ARG A 131 -13.25 -3.43 -1.00
N GLU A 132 -13.91 -4.08 -1.97
CA GLU A 132 -13.24 -4.80 -3.04
C GLU A 132 -12.43 -3.86 -3.95
N GLU A 133 -12.97 -2.69 -4.29
CA GLU A 133 -12.26 -1.65 -5.05
C GLU A 133 -10.99 -1.18 -4.31
N PHE A 134 -11.09 -0.95 -3.00
CA PHE A 134 -9.94 -0.61 -2.17
C PHE A 134 -8.85 -1.68 -2.24
N LEU A 135 -9.24 -2.96 -2.10
CA LEU A 135 -8.29 -4.06 -2.19
C LEU A 135 -7.64 -4.13 -3.57
N GLN A 136 -8.44 -3.97 -4.64
CA GLN A 136 -7.97 -4.04 -6.01
C GLN A 136 -6.99 -2.92 -6.35
N GLU A 137 -7.25 -1.69 -5.91
CA GLU A 137 -6.33 -0.57 -6.12
C GLU A 137 -5.01 -0.81 -5.40
N MET A 138 -5.05 -1.29 -4.15
CA MET A 138 -3.84 -1.61 -3.38
C MET A 138 -3.06 -2.79 -4.00
N TYR A 139 -3.73 -3.80 -4.54
CA TYR A 139 -3.08 -4.86 -5.30
C TYR A 139 -2.45 -4.36 -6.60
N SER A 140 -3.10 -3.39 -7.26
CA SER A 140 -2.58 -2.80 -8.50
C SER A 140 -1.33 -1.97 -8.20
N SER A 141 -1.36 -1.12 -7.15
CA SER A 141 -0.18 -0.40 -6.64
C SER A 141 0.98 -1.35 -6.34
N PHE A 142 0.69 -2.50 -5.73
CA PHE A 142 1.68 -3.52 -5.47
C PHE A 142 2.31 -4.06 -6.75
N ILE A 143 1.50 -4.50 -7.72
CA ILE A 143 1.99 -5.05 -8.99
C ILE A 143 2.76 -4.00 -9.79
N GLU A 144 2.38 -2.72 -9.69
CA GLU A 144 3.03 -1.60 -10.37
C GLU A 144 4.35 -1.17 -9.74
N GLY A 145 4.70 -1.69 -8.56
CA GLY A 145 5.95 -1.31 -7.89
C GLY A 145 5.89 0.04 -7.16
N ARG A 146 4.70 0.61 -6.93
CA ARG A 146 4.54 1.94 -6.32
C ARG A 146 4.77 1.95 -4.80
N ASP A 147 4.92 0.78 -4.21
CA ASP A 147 4.95 0.62 -2.78
C ASP A 147 6.36 0.75 -2.19
N LEU A 148 6.64 1.91 -1.59
CA LEU A 148 7.98 2.26 -1.08
C LEU A 148 8.48 1.37 0.07
N ASP A 149 7.57 0.82 0.86
CA ASP A 149 7.90 0.02 2.06
C ASP A 149 8.19 -1.46 1.74
N PHE A 150 8.06 -1.88 0.47
CA PHE A 150 8.27 -3.26 0.05
C PHE A 150 9.52 -3.38 -0.83
N ASP A 151 10.42 -4.32 -0.48
CA ASP A 151 11.60 -4.58 -1.29
C ASP A 151 11.27 -5.54 -2.45
N TYR A 152 10.88 -4.97 -3.58
CA TYR A 152 10.56 -5.68 -4.81
C TYR A 152 11.71 -6.53 -5.35
N ASN A 153 12.97 -6.17 -5.08
CA ASN A 153 14.12 -6.93 -5.57
C ASN A 153 14.15 -8.36 -5.03
N SER A 154 13.59 -8.57 -3.84
CA SER A 154 13.51 -9.89 -3.20
C SER A 154 12.56 -10.85 -3.90
N VAL A 155 11.61 -10.32 -4.66
CA VAL A 155 10.62 -11.10 -5.43
C VAL A 155 11.03 -11.18 -6.89
N ASP A 156 11.44 -10.04 -7.48
CA ASP A 156 11.72 -9.93 -8.92
C ASP A 156 13.00 -10.67 -9.35
N ASN A 157 14.00 -10.81 -8.47
CA ASN A 157 15.27 -11.48 -8.81
C ASN A 157 15.37 -12.88 -8.19
N ASN A 158 14.26 -13.51 -7.80
CA ASN A 158 14.30 -14.81 -7.16
C ASN A 158 14.10 -15.95 -8.16
N GLU A 159 15.18 -16.66 -8.46
CA GLU A 159 15.21 -17.83 -9.35
C GLU A 159 14.28 -18.97 -8.90
N GLU A 160 13.91 -19.05 -7.62
CA GLU A 160 12.97 -20.07 -7.12
C GLU A 160 11.51 -19.80 -7.57
N TYR A 161 11.20 -18.56 -7.95
CA TYR A 161 9.90 -18.21 -8.51
C TYR A 161 9.86 -18.26 -10.04
N ASP A 162 11.00 -18.48 -10.69
CA ASP A 162 11.06 -18.66 -12.14
C ASP A 162 10.39 -19.98 -12.54
N ASP A 163 9.56 -19.93 -13.58
CA ASP A 163 8.93 -21.13 -14.13
C ASP A 163 9.91 -21.89 -15.04
N LEU A 164 10.90 -22.54 -14.42
CA LEU A 164 11.91 -23.33 -15.13
C LEU A 164 11.30 -24.48 -15.94
N GLN A 165 10.16 -25.01 -15.50
CA GLN A 165 9.45 -26.06 -16.25
C GLN A 165 8.93 -25.51 -17.57
N GLN A 166 8.27 -24.36 -17.53
CA GLN A 166 7.78 -23.70 -18.73
C GLN A 166 8.94 -23.35 -19.68
N ILE A 167 10.04 -22.80 -19.16
CA ILE A 167 11.22 -22.50 -19.98
C ILE A 167 11.79 -23.77 -20.64
N SER A 168 11.83 -24.88 -19.90
CA SER A 168 12.32 -26.16 -20.44
C SER A 168 11.43 -26.71 -21.55
N GLN A 169 10.10 -26.62 -21.38
CA GLN A 169 9.13 -27.04 -22.40
C GLN A 169 9.21 -26.16 -23.64
N ASP A 170 9.25 -24.83 -23.47
CA ASP A 170 9.41 -23.89 -24.59
C ASP A 170 10.71 -24.13 -25.37
N ALA A 171 11.78 -24.56 -24.69
CA ALA A 171 13.06 -24.91 -25.32
C ALA A 171 12.98 -26.25 -26.07
N GLU A 172 12.32 -27.25 -25.51
CA GLU A 172 12.08 -28.55 -26.11
C GLU A 172 11.17 -28.44 -27.35
N ASP A 173 10.06 -27.69 -27.25
CA ASP A 173 9.15 -27.44 -28.39
C ASP A 173 9.89 -26.73 -29.53
N LYS A 174 10.72 -25.73 -29.21
CA LYS A 174 11.55 -25.06 -30.23
C LYS A 174 12.55 -26.01 -30.88
N TYR A 175 13.10 -26.96 -30.13
CA TYR A 175 13.99 -27.99 -30.68
C TYR A 175 13.23 -28.86 -31.68
N PHE A 176 12.07 -29.40 -31.30
CA PHE A 176 11.24 -30.24 -32.18
C PHE A 176 10.72 -29.52 -33.42
N ASP A 177 10.29 -28.26 -33.29
CA ASP A 177 9.83 -27.46 -34.43
C ASP A 177 10.95 -27.17 -35.44
N SER A 178 12.21 -27.19 -34.99
CA SER A 178 13.39 -26.96 -35.82
C SER A 178 14.01 -28.25 -36.40
N GLU A 179 13.55 -29.43 -35.96
CA GLU A 179 13.99 -30.70 -36.55
C GLU A 179 13.27 -30.92 -37.89
N ASP A 180 14.05 -30.90 -38.96
CA ASP A 180 13.61 -31.30 -40.29
C ASP A 180 13.60 -32.84 -40.40
N ALA A 181 12.86 -33.39 -41.37
CA ALA A 181 12.76 -34.84 -41.57
C ALA A 181 14.12 -35.53 -41.77
N GLU A 182 15.12 -34.82 -42.30
CA GLU A 182 16.48 -35.33 -42.53
C GLU A 182 17.29 -35.44 -41.23
N THR A 183 17.19 -34.45 -40.34
CA THR A 183 17.82 -34.47 -39.00
C THR A 183 17.23 -35.54 -38.08
N LEU A 184 15.93 -35.81 -38.20
CA LEU A 184 15.26 -36.87 -37.45
C LEU A 184 15.76 -38.27 -37.86
N GLU A 185 15.99 -38.48 -39.17
CA GLU A 185 16.44 -39.75 -39.72
C GLU A 185 17.90 -40.06 -39.34
N GLU A 186 18.77 -39.04 -39.28
CA GLU A 186 20.14 -39.16 -38.77
C GLU A 186 20.16 -39.53 -37.27
N HIS A 187 19.31 -38.89 -36.45
CA HIS A 187 19.19 -39.21 -35.03
C HIS A 187 18.71 -40.66 -34.82
N MET A 188 17.72 -41.11 -35.60
CA MET A 188 17.23 -42.50 -35.54
C MET A 188 18.30 -43.53 -35.94
N GLN A 189 19.13 -43.25 -36.96
CA GLN A 189 20.21 -44.16 -37.36
C GLN A 189 21.27 -44.29 -36.27
N HIS A 190 21.67 -43.20 -35.62
CA HIS A 190 22.64 -43.24 -34.53
C HIS A 190 22.16 -44.05 -33.32
N VAL A 191 20.86 -43.97 -32.98
CA VAL A 191 20.27 -44.79 -31.91
C VAL A 191 20.26 -46.28 -32.28
N GLN A 192 20.09 -46.63 -33.55
CA GLN A 192 20.14 -48.03 -34.02
C GLN A 192 21.55 -48.61 -34.07
N GLU A 193 22.56 -47.79 -34.33
CA GLU A 193 23.95 -48.23 -34.44
C GLU A 193 24.63 -48.38 -33.07
N TYR A 194 24.21 -47.60 -32.06
CA TYR A 194 24.87 -47.54 -30.75
C TYR A 194 23.97 -47.82 -29.53
N GLY A 195 22.66 -48.00 -29.72
CA GLY A 195 21.71 -48.44 -28.68
C GLY A 195 21.58 -49.95 -28.60
#